data_AF-U2YCM5-F1
#
_entry.id   AF-U2YCM5-F1
#
_cell.length_a   1.000
_cell.length_b   1.000
_cell.length_c   1.000
_cell.angle_alpha   90.00
_cell.angle_beta   90.00
_cell.angle_gamma   90.00
#
_symmetry.space_group_name_H-M   'P 1'
#
loop_
_entity.id
_entity.type
_entity.pdbx_description
1 polymer ?
#
loop_
_entity_poly.entity_id
_entity_poly.type
_entity_poly.pdbx_seq_one_letter_code
_entity_poly.pdbx_strand_id
1 'polypeptide(L)'
;MSTVYSVDVEIRAPVQPTEVPDRVARAVETLFPNADIEVGPEAVVASTHELEAFREALFEQRILDTARSAFLDGRDEDASPST
;
A
#
# COMPACT_ATOMS: atom_id res chain seq x y z
N MET A 1 -27.23 -3.95 -8.00
CA MET A 1 -26.35 -4.79 -7.17
C MET A 1 -24.94 -4.29 -7.42
N SER A 2 -24.38 -3.50 -6.50
CA SER A 2 -22.98 -3.08 -6.63
C SER A 2 -22.17 -4.12 -5.90
N THR A 3 -21.45 -4.96 -6.64
CA THR A 3 -20.43 -5.84 -6.07
C THR A 3 -19.40 -4.92 -5.43
N VAL A 4 -19.33 -4.91 -4.10
CA VAL A 4 -18.24 -4.22 -3.41
C VAL A 4 -17.00 -5.08 -3.67
N TYR A 5 -16.19 -4.67 -4.62
CA TYR A 5 -14.86 -5.24 -4.80
C TYR A 5 -14.04 -4.82 -3.59
N SER A 6 -13.90 -5.73 -2.61
CA SER A 6 -12.93 -5.59 -1.54
C SER A 6 -11.60 -6.11 -2.07
N VAL A 7 -10.53 -5.35 -1.86
CA VAL A 7 -9.16 -5.78 -2.14
C VAL A 7 -8.43 -5.76 -0.81
N ASP A 8 -7.78 -6.87 -0.48
CA ASP A 8 -6.92 -6.93 0.69
C ASP A 8 -5.54 -6.39 0.29
N VAL A 9 -5.12 -5.32 0.96
CA VAL A 9 -3.83 -4.67 0.70
C VAL A 9 -2.92 -4.92 1.89
N GLU A 10 -1.76 -5.50 1.61
CA GLU A 10 -0.68 -5.65 2.58
C GLU A 10 0.47 -4.71 2.22
N ILE A 11 0.93 -3.93 3.20
CA ILE A 11 2.08 -3.04 3.08
C ILE A 11 3.18 -3.55 4.00
N ARG A 12 4.39 -3.68 3.44
CA ARG A 12 5.61 -3.94 4.22
C ARG A 12 6.68 -2.93 3.85
N ALA A 13 7.17 -2.20 4.85
CA ALA A 13 8.27 -1.27 4.70
C ALA A 13 9.39 -1.62 5.68
N PRO A 14 10.57 -2.07 5.23
CA PRO A 14 11.69 -2.32 6.14
C PRO A 14 12.18 -1.02 6.79
N VAL A 15 12.57 -1.08 8.05
CA VAL A 15 13.19 0.03 8.79
C VAL A 15 14.68 -0.25 8.90
N GLN A 16 15.48 0.54 8.20
CA GLN A 16 16.94 0.43 8.22
C GLN A 16 17.52 0.96 9.54
N PRO A 17 18.76 0.57 9.91
CA PRO A 17 19.34 0.91 11.22
C PRO A 17 19.45 2.41 11.52
N THR A 18 19.52 3.25 10.49
CA THR A 18 19.63 4.71 10.62
C THR A 18 18.28 5.43 10.46
N GLU A 19 17.21 4.69 10.16
CA GLU A 19 15.88 5.25 10.01
C GLU A 19 15.17 5.36 11.35
N VAL A 20 14.22 6.29 11.42
CA VAL A 20 13.35 6.45 12.59
C VAL A 20 12.06 5.71 12.29
N PRO A 21 11.68 4.66 13.05
CA PRO A 21 10.49 3.85 12.76
C PRO A 21 9.22 4.69 12.60
N ASP A 22 9.02 5.69 13.47
CA ASP A 22 7.86 6.59 13.39
C ASP A 22 7.80 7.38 12.08
N ARG A 23 8.95 7.74 11.49
CA ARG A 23 8.98 8.44 10.19
C ARG A 23 8.57 7.52 9.05
N VAL A 24 8.97 6.24 9.12
CA VAL A 24 8.55 5.23 8.14
C VAL A 24 7.04 4.99 8.27
N ALA A 25 6.53 4.85 9.50
CA ALA A 25 5.11 4.71 9.77
C ALA A 25 4.30 5.91 9.25
N ARG A 26 4.79 7.13 9.45
CA ARG A 26 4.16 8.35 8.90
C ARG A 26 4.15 8.38 7.38
N ALA A 27 5.18 7.85 6.72
CA ALA A 27 5.19 7.74 5.26
C ALA A 27 4.13 6.75 4.76
N VAL A 28 3.97 5.62 5.45
CA VAL A 28 2.90 4.65 5.16
C VAL A 28 1.52 5.28 5.38
N GLU A 29 1.31 5.94 6.53
CA GLU A 29 0.05 6.63 6.88
C GLU A 29 -0.30 7.75 5.88
N THR A 30 0.71 8.44 5.32
CA THR A 30 0.48 9.48 4.30
C THR A 30 -0.12 8.91 3.02
N LEU A 31 0.29 7.69 2.62
CA LEU A 31 -0.22 7.03 1.42
C LEU A 31 -1.51 6.24 1.68
N PHE A 32 -1.65 5.70 2.89
CA PHE A 32 -2.78 4.88 3.33
C PHE A 32 -3.31 5.37 4.69
N PRO A 33 -4.10 6.45 4.72
CA PRO A 33 -4.52 7.11 5.96
C PRO A 33 -5.37 6.23 6.89
N ASN A 34 -6.10 5.27 6.32
CA ASN A 34 -7.00 4.36 7.04
C ASN A 34 -6.42 2.94 7.14
N ALA A 35 -5.10 2.79 7.05
CA ALA A 35 -4.46 1.50 7.25
C ALA A 35 -4.28 1.18 8.74
N ASP A 36 -4.46 -0.08 9.10
CA ASP A 36 -4.07 -0.60 10.41
C ASP A 36 -2.55 -0.81 10.41
N ILE A 37 -1.80 0.05 11.11
CA ILE A 37 -0.33 0.08 11.09
C ILE A 37 0.26 -0.52 12.37
N GLU A 38 1.16 -1.47 12.20
CA GLU A 38 2.01 -2.04 13.26
C GLU A 38 3.47 -1.64 13.04
N VAL A 39 4.07 -0.99 14.04
CA VAL A 39 5.48 -0.56 14.00
C VAL A 39 6.34 -1.59 14.72
N GLY A 40 7.07 -2.40 13.93
CA GLY A 40 8.05 -3.35 14.43
C GLY A 40 9.48 -2.78 14.48
N PRO A 41 10.43 -3.53 15.09
CA PRO A 41 11.84 -3.11 15.19
C PRO A 41 12.58 -3.12 13.83
N GLU A 42 12.17 -4.00 12.91
CA GLU A 42 12.86 -4.18 11.61
C GLU A 42 11.98 -3.76 10.42
N ALA A 43 10.68 -3.57 10.62
CA ALA A 43 9.74 -3.20 9.58
C ALA A 43 8.47 -2.57 10.16
N VAL A 44 7.85 -1.71 9.36
CA VAL A 44 6.46 -1.30 9.51
C VAL A 44 5.62 -2.22 8.63
N VAL A 45 4.58 -2.81 9.21
CA VAL A 45 3.59 -3.62 8.49
C VAL A 45 2.24 -2.93 8.60
N ALA A 46 1.47 -2.92 7.52
CA ALA A 46 0.13 -2.39 7.57
C ALA A 46 -0.82 -3.16 6.66
N SER A 47 -2.11 -3.10 6.97
CA SER A 47 -3.17 -3.64 6.11
C SER A 47 -4.28 -2.62 5.91
N THR A 48 -4.94 -2.68 4.75
CA THR A 48 -6.11 -1.86 4.47
C THR A 48 -6.98 -2.50 3.39
N HIS A 49 -8.22 -2.05 3.32
CA HIS A 49 -9.16 -2.37 2.22
C HIS A 49 -9.49 -1.12 1.40
N GLU A 50 -8.87 0.02 1.71
CA GLU A 50 -9.16 1.31 1.10
C GLU A 50 -7.97 1.81 0.27
N LEU A 51 -8.24 2.14 -0.99
CA LEU A 51 -7.22 2.59 -1.96
C LEU A 51 -7.52 3.99 -2.52
N GLU A 52 -8.51 4.69 -1.98
CA GLU A 52 -8.95 5.97 -2.53
C GLU A 52 -7.86 7.05 -2.46
N ALA A 53 -7.28 7.28 -1.28
CA ALA A 53 -6.18 8.24 -1.08
C ALA A 53 -4.95 7.89 -1.92
N PHE A 54 -4.60 6.61 -1.98
CA PHE A 54 -3.48 6.14 -2.80
C PHE A 54 -3.72 6.42 -4.29
N ARG A 55 -4.94 6.14 -4.78
CA ARG A 55 -5.35 6.45 -6.15
C ARG A 55 -5.28 7.95 -6.42
N GLU A 56 -5.80 8.79 -5.52
CA GLU A 56 -5.75 10.25 -5.65
C GLU A 56 -4.31 10.75 -5.81
N ALA A 57 -3.37 10.27 -4.98
CA ALA A 57 -1.97 10.63 -5.06
C ALA A 57 -1.34 10.31 -6.45
N LEU A 58 -1.68 9.17 -7.07
CA LEU A 58 -1.22 8.82 -8.42
C LEU A 58 -1.78 9.76 -9.50
N PHE A 59 -3.03 10.20 -9.34
CA PHE A 59 -3.69 11.15 -10.24
C PHE A 59 -3.06 12.53 -10.13
N GLU A 60 -2.89 13.05 -8.91
CA GLU A 60 -2.31 14.37 -8.65
C GLU A 60 -0.88 14.48 -9.18
N GLN A 61 -0.08 13.43 -9.00
CA GLN A 61 1.28 13.36 -9.50
C GLN A 61 1.36 13.10 -11.02
N ARG A 62 0.23 12.78 -11.66
CA ARG A 62 0.12 12.46 -13.10
C ARG A 62 1.00 11.27 -13.54
N ILE A 63 1.08 10.24 -12.69
CA ILE A 63 1.95 9.06 -12.90
C ILE A 63 1.18 7.75 -13.14
N LEU A 64 -0.08 7.84 -13.59
CA LEU A 64 -0.93 6.65 -13.79
C LEU A 64 -0.37 5.64 -14.79
N ASP A 65 0.33 6.11 -15.82
CA ASP A 65 0.95 5.23 -16.81
C ASP A 65 2.07 4.39 -16.20
N THR A 66 2.95 5.04 -15.43
CA THR A 66 4.02 4.36 -14.68
C THR A 66 3.47 3.41 -13.62
N ALA A 67 2.45 3.84 -12.87
CA ALA A 67 1.80 2.97 -11.88
C ALA A 67 1.16 1.75 -12.54
N ARG A 68 0.51 1.92 -13.70
CA ARG A 68 -0.08 0.83 -14.47
C ARG A 68 0.99 -0.17 -14.91
N SER A 69 2.13 0.30 -15.43
CA SER A 69 3.25 -0.60 -15.78
C SER A 69 3.71 -1.38 -14.56
N ALA A 70 4.00 -0.69 -13.45
CA ALA A 70 4.47 -1.34 -12.22
C ALA A 70 3.48 -2.40 -11.69
N PHE A 71 2.17 -2.15 -11.75
CA PHE A 71 1.16 -3.15 -11.36
C PHE A 71 1.05 -4.33 -12.32
N LEU A 72 1.38 -4.17 -13.60
CA LEU A 72 1.41 -5.28 -14.55
C LEU A 72 2.70 -6.09 -14.39
N ASP A 73 3.82 -5.42 -14.16
CA ASP A 73 5.13 -6.05 -13.97
C ASP A 73 5.19 -6.84 -12.65
N GLY A 74 4.52 -6.36 -11.61
CA GLY A 74 4.45 -7.01 -10.29
C GLY A 74 3.26 -7.97 -10.12
N ARG A 75 2.49 -8.27 -11.17
CA ARG A 75 1.42 -9.26 -11.09
C ARG A 75 2.02 -10.66 -11.00
N ASP A 76 1.80 -11.31 -9.87
CA ASP A 76 2.02 -12.74 -9.73
C ASP A 76 0.77 -13.47 -10.23
N GLU A 77 0.91 -14.35 -11.23
CA GLU A 77 -0.24 -15.05 -11.82
C GLU A 77 -0.90 -16.04 -10.84
N ASP A 78 -0.21 -16.40 -9.76
CA ASP A 78 -0.67 -17.31 -8.71
C ASP A 78 -1.36 -16.63 -7.51
N ALA A 79 -1.45 -15.29 -7.47
CA ALA A 79 -2.21 -14.58 -6.46
C ALA A 79 -3.72 -14.75 -6.72
N SER A 80 -4.25 -15.95 -6.44
CA SER A 80 -5.69 -16.20 -6.48
C SER A 80 -6.40 -15.26 -5.51
N PRO A 81 -7.51 -14.63 -5.91
CA PRO A 81 -8.36 -13.94 -4.95
C PRO A 81 -8.82 -15.00 -3.94
N SER A 82 -8.42 -14.79 -2.67
CA SER A 82 -8.96 -15.58 -1.57
C SER A 82 -10.49 -15.42 -1.61
N THR A 83 -11.20 -16.54 -1.77
CA THR A 83 -12.67 -16.60 -1.91
C THR A 83 -13.37 -16.28 -0.59
#